data_AF-A0AA38KR98-F1
#
_entry.id   AF-A0AA38KR98-F1
#
_cell.length_a   1.000
_cell.length_b   1.000
_cell.length_c   1.000
_cell.angle_alpha   90.00
_cell.angle_beta   90.00
_cell.angle_gamma   90.00
#
_symmetry.space_group_name_H-M   'P 1'
#
loop_
_entity.id
_entity.type
_entity.pdbx_description
1 polymer ?
#
loop_
_entity_poly.entity_id
_entity_poly.type
_entity_poly.pdbx_seq_one_letter_code
_entity_poly.pdbx_strand_id
1 'polypeptide(L)'
;MFSLVRSNFMKIANDIRYLGSGPRCGLGELSLPENEPGSSIMPVKVNPTQCEALTMVATQVMGNQTTVSIAGSNGRFELNVFRPVIIKNALQSIRLLADGASPFTKNCVVGIQANESRIKSLLNESLILATILNSHLQRC
;
A
#
# COMPACT_ATOMS: atom_id res chain seq x y z
N MET A 1 -17.64 3.55 -7.07
CA MET A 1 -17.93 3.90 -5.65
C MET A 1 -16.70 3.86 -4.74
N PHE A 2 -15.71 2.99 -4.97
CA PHE A 2 -14.55 2.83 -4.05
C PHE A 2 -13.18 3.19 -4.68
N SER A 3 -13.17 3.97 -5.77
CA SER A 3 -11.97 4.16 -6.61
C SER A 3 -10.80 4.86 -5.88
N LEU A 4 -11.11 5.82 -5.00
CA LEU A 4 -10.08 6.55 -4.26
C LEU A 4 -9.44 5.67 -3.17
N VAL A 5 -10.26 4.98 -2.38
CA VAL A 5 -9.79 4.16 -1.25
C VAL A 5 -8.88 3.03 -1.72
N ARG A 6 -9.26 2.29 -2.78
CA ARG A 6 -8.42 1.22 -3.33
C ARG A 6 -7.06 1.72 -3.83
N SER A 7 -7.04 2.88 -4.47
CA SER A 7 -5.82 3.47 -5.04
C SER A 7 -4.89 3.95 -3.93
N ASN A 8 -5.45 4.56 -2.89
CA ASN A 8 -4.70 4.98 -1.71
C ASN A 8 -4.11 3.79 -0.96
N PHE A 9 -4.89 2.71 -0.76
CA PHE A 9 -4.40 1.49 -0.10
C PHE A 9 -3.25 0.86 -0.87
N MET A 10 -3.38 0.76 -2.20
CA MET A 10 -2.30 0.27 -3.06
C MET A 10 -1.03 1.11 -2.90
N LYS A 11 -1.14 2.44 -2.97
CA LYS A 11 0.02 3.34 -2.86
C LYS A 11 0.67 3.26 -1.48
N ILE A 12 -0.11 3.40 -0.42
CA ILE A 12 0.39 3.40 0.98
C ILE A 12 1.08 2.08 1.31
N ALA A 13 0.48 0.93 0.96
CA ALA A 13 1.10 -0.38 1.20
C ALA A 13 2.39 -0.57 0.39
N ASN A 14 2.43 -0.08 -0.85
CA ASN A 14 3.61 -0.14 -1.69
C ASN A 14 4.76 0.73 -1.15
N ASP A 15 4.46 1.95 -0.71
CA ASP A 15 5.48 2.81 -0.08
C ASP A 15 6.07 2.13 1.15
N ILE A 16 5.21 1.66 2.06
CA ILE A 16 5.65 1.03 3.32
C ILE A 16 6.51 -0.20 3.06
N ARG A 17 6.11 -1.08 2.12
CA ARG A 17 6.91 -2.29 1.81
C ARG A 17 8.25 -1.95 1.14
N TYR A 18 8.32 -0.89 0.33
CA TYR A 18 9.57 -0.49 -0.32
C TYR A 18 10.50 0.21 0.67
N LEU A 19 9.99 1.13 1.48
CA LEU A 19 10.75 1.79 2.55
C LEU A 19 11.26 0.76 3.57
N GLY A 20 10.48 -0.30 3.83
CA GLY A 20 10.87 -1.43 4.67
C GLY A 20 11.69 -2.52 3.99
N SER A 21 12.06 -2.38 2.71
CA SER A 21 12.83 -3.40 1.98
C SER A 21 14.26 -3.49 2.48
N GLY A 22 14.79 -4.70 2.65
CA GLY A 22 16.12 -4.90 3.26
C GLY A 22 16.39 -6.36 3.63
N PRO A 23 17.31 -6.63 4.59
CA PRO A 23 17.97 -5.67 5.47
C PRO A 23 19.23 -5.00 4.88
N ARG A 24 19.79 -5.53 3.78
CA ARG A 24 21.04 -5.01 3.18
C ARG A 24 20.91 -4.51 1.75
N CYS A 25 19.98 -5.07 0.96
CA CYS A 25 19.87 -4.83 -0.49
C CYS A 25 18.58 -4.08 -0.86
N GLY A 26 18.13 -3.17 -0.01
CA GLY A 26 16.91 -2.37 -0.20
C GLY A 26 17.08 -0.93 0.31
N LEU A 27 15.96 -0.22 0.51
CA LEU A 27 15.97 1.13 1.10
C LEU A 27 16.31 1.07 2.59
N GLY A 28 15.58 0.24 3.34
CA GLY A 28 15.80 -0.01 4.76
C GLY A 28 15.54 1.19 5.67
N GLU A 29 14.72 2.14 5.22
CA GLU A 29 14.36 3.36 5.96
C GLU A 29 13.35 3.09 7.08
N LEU A 30 12.49 2.08 6.89
CA LEU A 30 11.53 1.63 7.91
C LEU A 30 11.87 0.23 8.39
N SER A 31 11.65 -0.01 9.68
CA SER A 31 11.59 -1.34 10.27
C SER A 31 10.12 -1.72 10.47
N LEU A 32 9.72 -2.84 9.89
CA LEU A 32 8.34 -3.34 9.95
C LEU A 32 8.23 -4.43 11.02
N PRO A 33 7.08 -4.53 11.73
CA PRO A 33 6.86 -5.57 12.72
C PRO A 33 6.86 -6.97 12.08
N GLU A 34 7.55 -7.91 12.73
CA GLU A 34 7.56 -9.32 12.35
C GLU A 34 6.34 -10.03 12.96
N ASN A 35 5.38 -10.39 12.10
CA ASN A 35 4.13 -11.04 12.54
C ASN A 35 4.14 -12.55 12.34
N GLU A 36 4.93 -13.02 11.38
CA GLU A 36 5.04 -14.44 11.03
C GLU A 36 6.52 -14.77 11.03
N PRO A 37 6.92 -15.96 11.55
CA PRO A 37 8.30 -16.39 11.44
C PRO A 37 8.69 -16.37 9.95
N GLY A 38 9.78 -15.68 9.65
CA GLY A 38 10.35 -15.64 8.32
C GLY A 38 10.72 -17.03 7.78
N SER A 39 11.48 -17.07 6.69
CA SER A 39 12.00 -18.36 6.20
C SER A 39 12.81 -19.03 7.31
N SER A 40 12.54 -20.31 7.59
CA SER A 40 13.23 -21.12 8.61
C SER A 40 14.76 -21.19 8.43
N ILE A 41 15.26 -20.84 7.25
CA ILE A 41 16.68 -20.79 6.89
C ILE A 41 17.25 -19.37 7.04
N MET A 42 16.42 -18.32 7.00
CA MET A 42 16.83 -16.91 7.01
C MET A 42 16.23 -16.16 8.23
N PRO A 43 16.90 -16.21 9.40
CA PRO A 43 16.35 -15.73 10.67
C PRO A 43 16.11 -14.21 10.79
N VAL A 44 16.52 -13.41 9.79
CA VAL A 44 16.35 -11.94 9.79
C VAL A 44 15.43 -11.48 8.65
N LYS A 45 14.88 -12.42 7.86
CA LYS A 45 14.03 -12.09 6.72
C LYS A 45 12.59 -11.88 7.16
N VAL A 46 12.20 -10.62 7.35
CA VAL A 46 10.81 -10.21 7.61
C VAL A 46 10.12 -9.87 6.28
N ASN A 47 9.00 -10.54 5.97
CA ASN A 47 8.19 -10.21 4.80
C ASN A 47 7.04 -9.26 5.19
N PRO A 48 6.72 -8.25 4.35
CA PRO A 48 5.65 -7.29 4.61
C PRO A 48 4.26 -7.89 4.27
N THR A 49 3.89 -9.01 4.89
CA THR A 49 2.71 -9.81 4.56
C THR A 49 1.38 -9.03 4.65
N GLN A 50 1.30 -8.08 5.57
CA GLN A 50 0.13 -7.20 5.69
C GLN A 50 0.01 -6.23 4.49
N CYS A 51 1.14 -5.72 3.98
CA CYS A 51 1.16 -4.91 2.75
C CYS A 51 0.75 -5.77 1.54
N GLU A 52 1.26 -7.00 1.46
CA GLU A 52 0.89 -7.96 0.40
C GLU A 52 -0.62 -8.21 0.40
N ALA A 53 -1.21 -8.56 1.55
CA ALA A 53 -2.65 -8.75 1.71
C ALA A 53 -3.45 -7.51 1.28
N LEU A 54 -3.06 -6.31 1.72
CA LEU A 54 -3.76 -5.08 1.38
C LEU A 54 -3.70 -4.76 -0.11
N THR A 55 -2.55 -5.00 -0.76
CA THR A 55 -2.43 -4.81 -2.21
C THR A 55 -3.27 -5.81 -3.01
N MET A 56 -3.38 -7.07 -2.56
CA MET A 56 -4.30 -8.06 -3.17
C MET A 56 -5.78 -7.68 -3.00
N VAL A 57 -6.17 -7.16 -1.84
CA VAL A 57 -7.51 -6.60 -1.63
C VAL A 57 -7.76 -5.44 -2.60
N ALA A 58 -6.81 -4.52 -2.74
CA ALA A 58 -6.95 -3.39 -3.63
C ALA A 58 -7.13 -3.82 -5.09
N THR A 59 -6.38 -4.80 -5.59
CA THR A 59 -6.56 -5.33 -6.96
C THR A 59 -7.92 -6.00 -7.15
N GLN A 60 -8.39 -6.79 -6.18
CA GLN A 60 -9.72 -7.41 -6.24
C GLN A 60 -10.82 -6.35 -6.35
N VAL A 61 -10.72 -5.27 -5.57
CA VAL A 61 -11.69 -4.16 -5.62
C VAL A 61 -11.64 -3.41 -6.97
N MET A 62 -10.47 -3.36 -7.64
CA MET A 62 -10.37 -2.84 -9.01
C MET A 62 -11.20 -3.68 -9.99
N GLY A 63 -11.07 -5.01 -9.93
CA GLY A 63 -11.85 -5.93 -10.78
C GLY A 63 -13.36 -5.85 -10.50
N ASN A 64 -13.74 -5.77 -9.22
CA ASN A 64 -15.13 -5.60 -8.81
C ASN A 64 -15.73 -4.29 -9.35
N GLN A 65 -14.96 -3.20 -9.33
CA GLN A 65 -15.41 -1.92 -9.89
C GLN A 65 -15.65 -2.00 -11.40
N THR A 66 -14.77 -2.68 -12.15
CA THR A 66 -14.99 -2.90 -13.60
C THR A 66 -16.28 -3.68 -13.85
N THR A 67 -16.51 -4.74 -13.06
CA THR A 67 -17.73 -5.55 -13.15
C THR A 67 -18.98 -4.71 -12.88
N VAL A 68 -18.97 -3.89 -11.82
CA VAL A 68 -20.09 -2.99 -11.48
C VAL A 68 -20.32 -1.96 -12.58
N SER A 69 -19.26 -1.36 -13.13
CA SER A 69 -19.38 -0.38 -14.21
C SER A 69 -20.03 -0.97 -15.46
N ILE A 70 -19.59 -2.15 -15.89
CA ILE A 70 -20.16 -2.84 -17.06
C ILE A 70 -21.62 -3.26 -16.79
N ALA A 71 -21.90 -3.84 -15.63
CA ALA A 71 -23.27 -4.22 -15.25
C ALA A 71 -24.21 -3.01 -15.17
N GLY A 72 -23.72 -1.88 -14.67
CA GLY A 72 -24.46 -0.63 -14.56
C GLY A 72 -24.84 -0.03 -15.92
N SER A 73 -23.97 -0.15 -16.92
CA SER A 73 -24.23 0.39 -18.27
C SER A 73 -25.18 -0.45 -19.13
N ASN A 74 -25.45 -1.70 -18.73
CA ASN A 74 -26.26 -2.65 -19.52
C ASN A 74 -27.74 -2.72 -19.04
N GLY A 75 -28.30 -1.62 -18.56
CA GLY A 75 -29.74 -1.52 -18.30
C GLY A 75 -30.56 -1.48 -19.60
N ARG A 76 -31.77 -2.05 -19.59
CA ARG A 76 -32.68 -2.05 -20.75
C ARG A 76 -34.03 -1.46 -20.35
N PHE A 77 -34.45 -0.42 -21.05
CA PHE A 77 -35.74 0.26 -20.87
C PHE A 77 -36.01 0.60 -19.39
N GLU A 78 -37.07 0.05 -18.81
CA GLU A 78 -37.55 0.37 -17.46
C GLU A 78 -36.70 -0.25 -16.35
N LEU A 79 -35.86 -1.26 -16.65
CA LEU A 79 -35.19 -2.01 -15.59
C LEU A 79 -33.79 -2.54 -15.95
N ASN A 80 -32.83 -2.29 -15.07
CA ASN A 80 -31.56 -3.03 -15.07
C ASN A 80 -31.73 -4.37 -14.33
N VAL A 81 -31.47 -5.48 -15.02
CA VAL A 81 -31.57 -6.86 -14.48
C VAL A 81 -30.26 -7.39 -13.89
N PHE A 82 -29.15 -6.66 -14.00
CA PHE A 82 -27.85 -7.00 -13.43
C PHE A 82 -27.71 -6.60 -11.94
N ARG A 83 -28.81 -6.24 -11.27
CA ARG A 83 -28.82 -5.84 -9.85
C ARG A 83 -28.11 -6.84 -8.92
N PRO A 84 -28.27 -8.17 -9.06
CA PRO A 84 -27.59 -9.13 -8.17
C PRO A 84 -26.06 -9.06 -8.26
N VAL A 85 -25.48 -8.93 -9.46
CA VAL A 85 -24.02 -8.85 -9.63
C VAL A 85 -23.48 -7.50 -9.15
N ILE A 86 -24.25 -6.42 -9.32
CA ILE A 86 -23.87 -5.08 -8.83
C ILE A 86 -23.77 -5.10 -7.31
N ILE A 87 -24.82 -5.55 -6.61
CA ILE A 87 -24.83 -5.50 -5.14
C ILE A 87 -23.83 -6.48 -4.52
N LYS A 88 -23.65 -7.67 -5.10
CA LYS A 88 -22.64 -8.64 -4.66
C LYS A 88 -21.24 -8.03 -4.66
N ASN A 89 -20.83 -7.45 -5.79
CA ASN A 89 -19.50 -6.87 -5.94
C ASN A 89 -19.31 -5.61 -5.07
N ALA A 90 -20.36 -4.82 -4.88
CA ALA A 90 -20.32 -3.66 -3.98
C ALA A 90 -20.10 -4.10 -2.52
N LEU A 91 -20.91 -5.04 -2.01
CA LEU A 91 -20.79 -5.54 -0.63
C LEU A 91 -19.48 -6.29 -0.39
N GLN A 92 -19.04 -7.11 -1.35
CA GLN A 92 -17.74 -7.79 -1.25
C GLN A 92 -16.60 -6.77 -1.16
N SER A 93 -16.64 -5.70 -1.96
CA SER A 93 -15.61 -4.65 -1.93
C SER A 93 -15.56 -3.93 -0.58
N ILE A 94 -16.72 -3.60 0.00
CA ILE A 94 -16.81 -2.99 1.33
C ILE A 94 -16.17 -3.91 2.37
N ARG A 95 -16.56 -5.19 2.37
CA ARG A 95 -16.07 -6.17 3.34
C ARG A 95 -14.56 -6.36 3.22
N LEU A 96 -14.04 -6.58 2.02
CA LEU A 96 -12.60 -6.76 1.81
C LEU A 96 -11.78 -5.53 2.23
N LEU A 97 -12.26 -4.32 1.93
CA LEU A 97 -11.58 -3.09 2.34
C LEU A 97 -11.57 -2.93 3.87
N ALA A 98 -12.68 -3.20 4.54
CA ALA A 98 -12.78 -3.13 6.00
C ALA A 98 -11.90 -4.20 6.67
N ASP A 99 -12.04 -5.45 6.22
CA ASP A 99 -11.31 -6.61 6.74
C ASP A 99 -9.80 -6.54 6.42
N GLY A 100 -9.40 -5.81 5.37
CA GLY A 100 -8.00 -5.55 5.05
C GLY A 100 -7.40 -4.39 5.86
N ALA A 101 -8.16 -3.32 6.09
CA ALA A 101 -7.66 -2.13 6.79
C ALA A 101 -7.36 -2.39 8.27
N SER A 102 -8.25 -3.09 8.98
CA SER A 102 -8.10 -3.29 10.43
C SER A 102 -6.85 -4.10 10.82
N PRO A 103 -6.57 -5.27 10.20
CA PRO A 103 -5.33 -6.02 10.44
C PRO A 103 -4.10 -5.28 9.96
N PHE A 104 -4.17 -4.59 8.82
CA PHE A 104 -3.06 -3.79 8.32
C PHE A 104 -2.64 -2.71 9.33
N THR A 105 -3.61 -2.00 9.93
CA THR A 105 -3.31 -1.03 10.97
C THR A 105 -2.71 -1.69 12.21
N LYS A 106 -3.36 -2.74 12.73
CA LYS A 106 -2.98 -3.39 13.99
C LYS A 106 -1.61 -4.07 13.91
N ASN A 107 -1.35 -4.79 12.82
CA ASN A 107 -0.21 -5.69 12.68
C ASN A 107 0.93 -5.07 11.85
N CYS A 108 0.74 -3.95 11.17
CA CYS A 108 1.80 -3.26 10.43
C CYS A 108 1.99 -1.84 10.92
N VAL A 109 1.00 -0.97 10.69
CA VAL A 109 1.13 0.49 10.88
C VAL A 109 1.54 0.88 12.29
N VAL A 110 0.89 0.31 13.31
CA VAL A 110 1.16 0.63 14.73
C VAL A 110 2.58 0.26 15.14
N GLY A 111 3.21 -0.72 14.49
CA GLY A 111 4.55 -1.21 14.82
C GLY A 111 5.68 -0.63 13.98
N ILE A 112 5.40 0.29 13.04
CA ILE A 112 6.44 0.87 12.17
C ILE A 112 7.42 1.70 13.01
N GLN A 113 8.72 1.46 12.79
CA GLN A 113 9.79 2.26 13.37
C GLN A 113 10.70 2.83 12.27
N ALA A 114 11.18 4.05 12.45
CA ALA A 114 12.15 4.65 11.54
C ALA A 114 13.57 4.12 11.82
N ASN A 115 14.31 3.76 10.78
CA ASN A 115 15.73 3.49 10.89
C ASN A 115 16.51 4.79 10.70
N GLU A 116 16.57 5.61 11.75
CA GLU A 116 17.17 6.94 11.72
C GLU A 116 18.63 6.91 11.25
N SER A 117 19.37 5.87 11.61
CA SER A 117 20.77 5.70 11.19
C SER A 117 20.91 5.58 9.67
N ARG A 118 20.04 4.76 9.04
CA ARG A 118 20.00 4.56 7.58
C ARG A 118 19.47 5.79 6.86
N ILE A 119 18.42 6.41 7.38
CA ILE A 119 17.86 7.65 6.82
C ILE A 119 18.93 8.74 6.81
N LYS A 120 19.68 8.90 7.90
CA LYS A 120 20.76 9.89 8.00
C LYS A 120 21.91 9.59 7.04
N SER A 121 22.27 8.31 6.84
CA SER A 121 23.32 7.96 5.87
C SER A 121 22.88 8.32 4.44
N LEU A 122 21.67 7.92 4.04
CA LEU A 122 21.11 8.20 2.71
C LEU A 122 20.97 9.70 2.46
N LEU A 123 20.57 10.47 3.47
CA LEU A 123 20.48 11.93 3.38
C LEU A 123 21.84 12.54 3.06
N ASN A 124 22.89 12.16 3.79
CA ASN A 124 24.23 12.72 3.63
C ASN A 124 24.92 12.29 2.33
N GLU A 125 24.53 11.15 1.76
CA GLU A 125 25.01 10.66 0.47
C GLU A 125 24.27 11.30 -0.72
N SER A 126 23.20 12.07 -0.48
CA SER A 126 22.35 12.63 -1.52
C SER A 126 22.96 13.88 -2.18
N LEU A 127 23.17 13.81 -3.49
CA LEU A 127 23.60 14.93 -4.32
C LEU A 127 22.56 16.07 -4.39
N ILE A 128 21.30 15.78 -4.08
CA ILE A 128 20.22 16.79 -4.09
C ILE A 128 20.45 17.86 -3.03
N LEU A 129 21.19 17.56 -1.95
CA LEU A 129 21.56 18.56 -0.93
C LEU A 129 22.30 19.78 -1.52
N ALA A 130 22.98 19.62 -2.66
CA ALA A 130 23.63 20.72 -3.37
C ALA A 130 22.63 21.81 -3.81
N THR A 131 21.36 21.49 -4.04
CA THR A 131 20.34 22.48 -4.40
C THR A 131 20.06 23.49 -3.28
N ILE A 132 20.26 23.11 -2.01
CA ILE A 132 20.14 24.04 -0.88
C ILE A 132 21.17 25.17 -1.01
N LEU A 133 22.35 24.86 -1.54
CA LEU A 133 23.44 25.82 -1.73
C LEU A 133 23.13 26.88 -2.80
N ASN A 134 22.23 26.64 -3.76
CA ASN A 134 21.88 27.65 -4.77
C ASN A 134 21.36 28.94 -4.14
N SER A 135 20.52 28.83 -3.10
CA SER A 135 19.95 30.00 -2.43
C SER A 135 20.97 30.83 -1.64
N HIS A 136 22.09 30.21 -1.24
CA HIS A 136 23.18 30.84 -0.50
C HIS A 136 24.30 31.36 -1.40
N LEU A 137 24.59 30.67 -2.50
CA LEU A 137 25.66 31.03 -3.44
C LEU A 137 25.21 32.08 -4.48
N GLN A 138 23.92 32.13 -4.84
CA GLN A 138 23.38 33.11 -5.81
C GLN A 138 23.01 34.47 -5.18
N ARG A 139 23.18 34.65 -3.87
CA ARG A 139 22.96 35.92 -3.15
C ARG A 139 24.25 36.73 -2.92
N CYS A 140 25.37 36.28 -3.47
CA CYS A 140 26.63 37.02 -3.57
C CYS A 140 26.82 37.48 -5.02
#